data_AF-A0A916S685-F1
#
_entry.id   AF-A0A916S685-F1
#
_cell.length_a   1.000
_cell.length_b   1.000
_cell.length_c   1.000
_cell.angle_alpha   90.00
_cell.angle_beta   90.00
_cell.angle_gamma   90.00
#
_symmetry.space_group_name_H-M   'P 1'
#
loop_
_entity.id
_entity.type
_entity.pdbx_description
1 polymer ?
#
loop_
_entity_poly.entity_id
_entity_poly.type
_entity_poly.pdbx_seq_one_letter_code
_entity_poly.pdbx_strand_id
1 'polypeptide(L)'
;MYAAMPDEQFPIPAVDVSQVDEKWWRTEVDYPTGEKVGTVIVDTPNRYLYHIRPNGRAVRYGVGVGRDGFAWAGRGHIAYKRKWPRWNPPDEMVGRQPKLEPYSIANGGMPPGLNNPLGSRALNIHEGNRDTTHEISMLFYLAGFLLGAGWGLTFTIGPIMLSGLVTDVNRAVLFSVLSAFNALGMGLAPVAARGLLGAGVPHPVIFAGAMVLAVASAVLFYAAGRRLSHIAAPQRWSLPGGEAEAWRRIARSPAKYPLIMVFLGACVFSSMVNFQTTFAASKELNYSIFYISYTAAVIGARFLVSGFVNRKEPMKTTIVLLMLMCVSLVMFAVMSASPVPYAASSMLLGLSYGLVYPLIQAQAVSASEESLRSRTLVYFSLCYFIGVFGFPLLGGGVLSSKADIKRCYTPC
;
A
#
# COMPACT_ATOMS: atom_id res chain seq x y z
N MET A 1 1.80 42.12 -12.93
CA MET A 1 1.37 41.09 -11.96
C MET A 1 2.56 40.39 -11.28
N TYR A 2 3.75 40.37 -11.90
CA TYR A 2 4.99 39.79 -11.37
C TYR A 2 6.16 40.79 -11.35
N ALA A 3 5.89 42.03 -10.94
CA ALA A 3 6.90 43.08 -10.90
C ALA A 3 7.88 42.86 -9.75
N ALA A 4 9.10 43.42 -9.90
CA ALA A 4 10.07 43.47 -8.82
C ALA A 4 9.50 44.23 -7.60
N MET A 5 9.91 43.82 -6.40
CA MET A 5 9.59 44.49 -5.14
C MET A 5 10.91 44.88 -4.45
N PRO A 6 11.50 46.03 -4.82
CA PRO A 6 12.81 46.45 -4.30
C PRO A 6 12.77 46.86 -2.82
N ASP A 7 11.61 47.30 -2.33
CA ASP A 7 11.44 47.83 -0.97
C ASP A 7 11.10 46.74 0.09
N GLU A 8 11.11 45.47 -0.30
CA GLU A 8 10.98 44.36 0.66
C GLU A 8 12.27 44.18 1.48
N GLN A 9 12.13 43.63 2.70
CA GLN A 9 13.26 43.34 3.59
C GLN A 9 14.40 42.58 2.88
N PHE A 10 14.04 41.68 1.98
CA PHE A 10 14.93 41.11 0.98
C PHE A 10 14.36 41.45 -0.39
N PRO A 11 15.06 42.25 -1.22
CA PRO A 11 14.54 42.69 -2.52
C PRO A 11 14.13 41.51 -3.39
N ILE A 12 12.88 41.51 -3.86
CA ILE A 12 12.35 40.42 -4.70
C ILE A 12 12.53 40.81 -6.17
N PRO A 13 13.26 40.02 -6.98
CA PRO A 13 13.42 40.29 -8.40
C PRO A 13 12.10 40.13 -9.17
N ALA A 14 12.01 40.75 -10.35
CA ALA A 14 10.89 40.49 -11.25
C ALA A 14 10.97 39.06 -11.78
N VAL A 15 9.82 38.40 -11.92
CA VAL A 15 9.76 37.05 -12.49
C VAL A 15 9.75 37.16 -14.02
N ASP A 16 10.67 36.47 -14.68
CA ASP A 16 10.61 36.27 -16.13
C ASP A 16 9.52 35.26 -16.47
N VAL A 17 8.33 35.77 -16.78
CA VAL A 17 7.16 34.97 -17.13
C VAL A 17 7.35 34.15 -18.41
N SER A 18 8.33 34.46 -19.26
CA SER A 18 8.62 33.66 -20.46
C SER A 18 9.15 32.26 -20.12
N GLN A 19 9.73 32.09 -18.93
CA GLN A 19 10.23 30.80 -18.44
C GLN A 19 9.14 29.94 -17.80
N VAL A 20 7.92 30.48 -17.63
CA VAL A 20 6.81 29.80 -16.97
C VAL A 20 5.72 29.52 -18.00
N ASP A 21 5.41 28.24 -18.23
CA ASP A 21 4.30 27.82 -19.09
C ASP A 21 3.00 28.54 -18.66
N GLU A 22 2.27 29.08 -19.64
CA GLU A 22 1.07 29.90 -19.47
C GLU A 22 0.01 29.23 -18.60
N LYS A 23 -0.08 27.89 -18.62
CA LYS A 23 -1.04 27.16 -17.77
C LYS A 23 -0.82 27.40 -16.27
N TRP A 24 0.40 27.74 -15.86
CA TRP A 24 0.76 28.00 -14.46
C TRP A 24 0.57 29.45 -14.03
N TRP A 25 0.25 30.33 -14.97
CA TRP A 25 0.07 31.73 -14.67
C TRP A 25 -1.12 31.95 -13.73
N ARG A 26 -1.05 33.05 -12.99
CA ARG A 26 -2.17 33.51 -12.20
C ARG A 26 -3.30 33.91 -13.15
N THR A 27 -4.42 33.21 -13.08
CA THR A 27 -5.56 33.43 -13.98
C THR A 27 -6.85 33.45 -13.17
N GLU A 28 -7.76 34.35 -13.51
CA GLU A 28 -9.12 34.31 -12.96
C GLU A 28 -9.97 33.34 -13.79
N VAL A 29 -10.65 32.43 -13.10
CA VAL A 29 -11.42 31.34 -13.73
C VAL A 29 -12.81 31.27 -13.12
N ASP A 30 -13.76 30.79 -13.91
CA ASP A 30 -15.06 30.36 -13.38
C ASP A 30 -14.84 29.14 -12.48
N TYR A 31 -15.35 29.25 -11.26
CA TYR A 31 -15.21 28.23 -10.22
C TYR A 31 -16.46 28.24 -9.33
N PRO A 32 -17.57 27.64 -9.80
CA PRO A 32 -18.79 27.53 -9.02
C PRO A 32 -18.52 26.64 -7.81
N THR A 33 -18.66 27.17 -6.60
CA THR A 33 -18.40 26.43 -5.36
C THR A 33 -19.34 26.89 -4.25
N GLY A 34 -19.63 25.99 -3.30
CA GLY A 34 -20.33 26.32 -2.05
C GLY A 34 -19.41 26.87 -0.96
N GLU A 35 -18.11 26.99 -1.23
CA GLU A 35 -17.13 27.53 -0.29
C GLU A 35 -17.24 29.05 -0.14
N LYS A 36 -16.91 29.56 1.05
CA LYS A 36 -16.96 31.00 1.35
C LYS A 36 -15.92 31.78 0.53
N VAL A 37 -16.24 33.03 0.19
CA VAL A 37 -15.27 33.96 -0.39
C VAL A 37 -14.06 34.11 0.55
N GLY A 38 -12.85 34.03 -0.01
CA GLY A 38 -11.60 34.03 0.75
C GLY A 38 -11.07 32.64 1.12
N THR A 39 -11.84 31.57 0.88
CA THR A 39 -11.35 30.19 1.03
C THR A 39 -10.21 29.93 0.04
N VAL A 40 -9.21 29.17 0.48
CA VAL A 40 -8.12 28.66 -0.34
C VAL A 40 -8.31 27.17 -0.52
N ILE A 41 -8.44 26.72 -1.77
CA ILE A 41 -8.56 25.30 -2.14
C ILE A 41 -7.27 24.90 -2.84
N VAL A 42 -6.60 23.86 -2.34
CA VAL A 42 -5.41 23.31 -2.98
C VAL A 42 -5.77 21.98 -3.63
N ASP A 43 -5.65 21.94 -4.95
CA ASP A 43 -5.82 20.75 -5.78
C ASP A 43 -4.43 20.14 -6.02
N THR A 44 -4.03 19.26 -5.10
CA THR A 44 -2.71 18.62 -5.11
C THR A 44 -2.45 17.78 -6.37
N PRO A 45 -3.42 16.95 -6.86
CA PRO A 45 -3.27 16.21 -8.12
C PRO A 45 -2.96 17.09 -9.33
N ASN A 46 -3.69 18.20 -9.48
CA ASN A 46 -3.52 19.10 -10.62
C ASN A 46 -2.51 20.22 -10.38
N ARG A 47 -1.92 20.31 -9.18
CA ARG A 47 -0.92 21.33 -8.76
C ARG A 47 -1.44 22.76 -8.90
N TYR A 48 -2.70 22.97 -8.57
CA TYR A 48 -3.34 24.29 -8.56
C TYR A 48 -3.79 24.70 -7.17
N LEU A 49 -3.75 26.00 -6.91
CA LEU A 49 -4.38 26.65 -5.77
C LEU A 49 -5.44 27.60 -6.29
N TYR A 50 -6.64 27.54 -5.72
CA TYR A 50 -7.77 28.41 -6.03
C TYR A 50 -8.08 29.28 -4.82
N HIS A 51 -8.04 30.60 -4.99
CA HIS A 51 -8.49 31.56 -3.99
C HIS A 51 -9.89 32.07 -4.38
N ILE A 52 -10.90 31.70 -3.61
CA ILE A 52 -12.31 31.92 -3.94
C ILE A 52 -12.66 33.40 -3.91
N ARG A 53 -13.35 33.85 -4.97
CA ARG A 53 -13.84 35.22 -5.18
C ARG A 53 -15.38 35.22 -5.24
N PRO A 54 -16.01 36.40 -5.13
CA PRO A 54 -17.44 36.55 -5.36
C PRO A 54 -17.85 36.09 -6.77
N ASN A 55 -19.16 35.89 -6.98
CA ASN A 55 -19.77 35.57 -8.28
C ASN A 55 -19.35 34.23 -8.89
N GLY A 56 -19.00 33.24 -8.08
CA GLY A 56 -18.61 31.91 -8.58
C GLY A 56 -17.29 31.92 -9.34
N ARG A 57 -16.36 32.80 -8.93
CA ARG A 57 -15.05 32.98 -9.55
C ARG A 57 -13.94 32.57 -8.58
N ALA A 58 -12.77 32.24 -9.10
CA ALA A 58 -11.57 32.07 -8.29
C ALA A 58 -10.34 32.60 -9.01
N VAL A 59 -9.33 33.01 -8.24
CA VAL A 59 -7.99 33.23 -8.78
C VAL A 59 -7.22 31.94 -8.65
N ARG A 60 -6.84 31.33 -9.77
CA ARG A 60 -6.02 30.13 -9.85
C ARG A 60 -4.54 30.49 -9.87
N TYR A 61 -3.72 29.70 -9.18
CA TYR A 61 -2.26 29.79 -9.14
C TYR A 61 -1.67 28.41 -9.41
N GLY A 62 -0.62 28.31 -10.23
CA GLY A 62 0.24 27.13 -10.24
C GLY A 62 1.05 27.04 -8.94
N VAL A 63 1.13 25.84 -8.33
CA VAL A 63 1.83 25.66 -7.05
C VAL A 63 2.76 24.45 -7.03
N GLY A 64 3.87 24.57 -6.31
CA GLY A 64 4.68 23.43 -5.92
C GLY A 64 3.98 22.65 -4.80
N VAL A 65 3.86 21.34 -4.96
CA VAL A 65 3.34 20.44 -3.91
C VAL A 65 4.46 19.53 -3.43
N GLY A 66 4.39 19.14 -2.15
CA GLY A 66 5.37 18.24 -1.52
C GLY A 66 5.56 16.93 -2.29
N ARG A 67 6.67 16.24 -2.01
CA ARG A 67 6.93 14.91 -2.60
C ARG A 67 5.79 13.95 -2.25
N ASP A 68 5.50 13.02 -3.16
CA ASP A 68 4.49 11.98 -2.92
C ASP A 68 4.81 11.22 -1.62
N GLY A 69 3.80 11.04 -0.77
CA GLY A 69 3.96 10.51 0.59
C GLY A 69 4.04 11.56 1.71
N PHE A 70 4.15 12.85 1.39
CA PHE A 70 4.06 13.98 2.34
C PHE A 70 2.86 14.89 2.08
N ALA A 71 1.93 14.46 1.22
CA ALA A 71 0.73 15.23 0.90
C ALA A 71 -0.31 15.10 2.03
N TRP A 72 -0.77 16.24 2.53
CA TRP A 72 -1.91 16.32 3.43
C TRP A 72 -3.19 16.63 2.64
N ALA A 73 -4.32 16.09 3.09
CA ALA A 73 -5.65 16.42 2.59
C ALA A 73 -6.59 16.60 3.78
N GLY A 74 -7.40 17.65 3.75
CA GLY A 74 -8.34 17.94 4.83
C GLY A 74 -8.85 19.37 4.78
N ARG A 75 -9.60 19.75 5.82
CA ARG A 75 -9.98 21.14 6.07
C ARG A 75 -9.17 21.68 7.23
N GLY A 76 -8.55 22.83 7.02
CA GLY A 76 -7.80 23.55 8.04
C GLY A 76 -8.17 25.02 8.02
N HIS A 77 -7.67 25.74 9.02
CA HIS A 77 -7.74 27.20 9.05
C HIS A 77 -6.33 27.77 9.13
N ILE A 78 -6.17 29.01 8.66
CA ILE A 78 -4.88 29.70 8.76
C ILE A 78 -4.77 30.25 10.18
N ALA A 79 -3.95 29.61 11.01
CA ALA A 79 -3.77 30.02 12.40
C ALA A 79 -2.93 31.30 12.49
N TYR A 80 -1.87 31.41 11.70
CA TYR A 80 -1.03 32.59 11.66
C TYR A 80 -0.31 32.75 10.33
N LYS A 81 0.04 34.00 10.03
CA LYS A 81 0.73 34.42 8.81
C LYS A 81 2.10 34.98 9.20
N ARG A 82 3.17 34.55 8.54
CA ARG A 82 4.52 35.05 8.80
C ARG A 82 5.10 35.71 7.56
N LYS A 83 5.78 36.84 7.75
CA LYS A 83 6.65 37.46 6.76
C LYS A 83 8.07 36.99 7.02
N TRP A 84 8.80 36.64 5.96
CA TRP A 84 10.19 36.23 6.01
C TRP A 84 10.49 35.26 7.18
N PRO A 85 9.81 34.10 7.24
CA PRO A 85 9.97 33.17 8.35
C PRO A 85 11.34 32.48 8.29
N ARG A 86 11.87 32.14 9.46
CA ARG A 86 12.96 31.16 9.58
C ARG A 86 12.43 29.79 9.20
N TRP A 87 13.19 29.04 8.41
CA TRP A 87 12.85 27.66 8.07
C TRP A 87 13.64 26.68 8.92
N ASN A 88 12.91 25.82 9.61
CA ASN A 88 13.47 24.79 10.47
C ASN A 88 13.05 23.42 9.90
N PRO A 89 13.92 22.73 9.11
CA PRO A 89 13.64 21.38 8.66
C PRO A 89 13.51 20.43 9.86
N PRO A 90 12.49 19.54 9.89
CA PRO A 90 12.37 18.50 10.91
C PRO A 90 13.59 17.56 10.91
N ASP A 91 13.91 16.99 12.07
CA ASP A 91 15.08 16.09 12.23
C ASP A 91 15.01 14.88 11.28
N GLU A 92 13.81 14.33 11.04
CA GLU A 92 13.60 13.26 10.06
C GLU A 92 13.93 13.66 8.62
N MET A 93 13.79 14.95 8.29
CA MET A 93 14.18 15.49 6.99
C MET A 93 15.69 15.60 6.89
N VAL A 94 16.34 16.08 7.96
CA VAL A 94 17.80 16.19 8.06
C VAL A 94 18.47 14.81 7.99
N GLY A 95 17.92 13.81 8.68
CA GLY A 95 18.41 12.43 8.62
C GLY A 95 18.34 11.81 7.22
N ARG A 96 17.37 12.22 6.39
CA ARG A 96 17.26 11.78 4.98
C ARG A 96 18.16 12.59 4.05
N GLN A 97 18.43 13.85 4.37
CA GLN A 97 19.24 14.76 3.57
C GLN A 97 20.34 15.39 4.42
N PRO A 98 21.49 14.71 4.59
CA PRO A 98 22.56 15.19 5.48
C PRO A 98 23.10 16.58 5.12
N LYS A 99 22.94 17.03 3.87
CA LYS A 99 23.28 18.39 3.43
C LYS A 99 22.48 19.49 4.14
N LEU A 100 21.35 19.14 4.77
CA LEU A 100 20.51 20.07 5.53
C LEU A 100 20.97 20.21 6.99
N GLU A 101 21.96 19.44 7.44
CA GLU A 101 22.48 19.52 8.82
C GLU A 101 22.84 20.95 9.25
N PRO A 102 23.53 21.79 8.44
CA PRO A 102 23.82 23.17 8.83
C PRO A 102 22.57 24.03 9.08
N TYR A 103 21.41 23.61 8.58
CA TYR A 103 20.13 24.27 8.75
C TYR A 103 19.21 23.53 9.74
N SER A 104 19.68 22.51 10.45
CA SER A 104 18.89 21.76 11.42
C SER A 104 18.38 22.65 12.55
N ILE A 105 17.37 22.19 13.30
CA ILE A 105 16.86 22.89 14.48
C ILE A 105 18.00 23.11 15.50
N ALA A 106 18.87 22.12 15.68
CA ALA A 106 20.04 22.19 16.55
C ALA A 106 21.04 23.28 16.11
N ASN A 107 21.20 23.47 14.80
CA ASN A 107 22.05 24.51 14.21
C ASN A 107 21.32 25.84 13.99
N GLY A 108 20.12 26.00 14.56
CA GLY A 108 19.39 27.25 14.60
C GLY A 108 18.55 27.55 13.36
N GLY A 109 18.41 26.64 12.40
CA GLY A 109 17.54 26.82 11.24
C GLY A 109 18.08 27.74 10.15
N MET A 110 17.50 27.65 8.95
CA MET A 110 17.84 28.53 7.83
C MET A 110 17.23 29.92 8.04
N PRO A 111 18.03 31.00 8.02
CA PRO A 111 17.54 32.36 8.18
C PRO A 111 16.60 32.76 7.03
N PRO A 112 15.82 33.84 7.19
CA PRO A 112 15.01 34.37 6.11
C PRO A 112 15.87 34.88 4.94
N GLY A 113 15.36 34.77 3.72
CA GLY A 113 16.04 35.24 2.51
C GLY A 113 15.45 34.61 1.25
N LEU A 114 15.93 35.03 0.08
CA LEU A 114 15.42 34.54 -1.22
C LEU A 114 15.61 33.03 -1.40
N ASN A 115 16.68 32.47 -0.83
CA ASN A 115 16.96 31.04 -0.89
C ASN A 115 16.18 30.22 0.15
N ASN A 116 15.42 30.86 1.03
CA ASN A 116 14.65 30.17 2.05
C ASN A 116 13.45 29.45 1.41
N PRO A 117 13.26 28.13 1.63
CA PRO A 117 12.21 27.36 0.97
C PRO A 117 10.78 27.73 1.40
N LEU A 118 10.61 28.41 2.53
CA LEU A 118 9.31 28.99 2.92
C LEU A 118 8.99 30.30 2.17
N GLY A 119 9.98 30.86 1.47
CA GLY A 119 9.87 32.10 0.73
C GLY A 119 9.60 33.32 1.61
N SER A 120 9.05 34.36 0.98
CA SER A 120 8.81 35.65 1.63
C SER A 120 7.58 35.66 2.55
N ARG A 121 6.63 34.74 2.36
CA ARG A 121 5.36 34.69 3.10
C ARG A 121 4.95 33.23 3.34
N ALA A 122 4.64 32.89 4.58
CA ALA A 122 4.11 31.58 4.94
C ALA A 122 2.76 31.70 5.64
N LEU A 123 1.83 30.83 5.26
CA LEU A 123 0.55 30.62 5.94
C LEU A 123 0.65 29.29 6.69
N ASN A 124 0.44 29.29 8.00
CA ASN A 124 0.45 28.07 8.80
C ASN A 124 -0.97 27.54 8.95
N ILE A 125 -1.15 26.29 8.55
CA ILE A 125 -2.46 25.62 8.50
C ILE A 125 -2.59 24.77 9.75
N HIS A 126 -3.71 24.93 10.48
CA HIS A 126 -4.04 24.16 11.67
C HIS A 126 -5.35 23.41 11.47
N GLU A 127 -5.43 22.20 12.00
CA GLU A 127 -6.65 21.42 12.11
C GLU A 127 -7.09 21.40 13.58
N GLY A 128 -8.11 22.20 13.93
CA GLY A 128 -8.47 22.44 15.33
C GLY A 128 -7.39 23.23 16.11
N ASN A 129 -7.10 22.85 17.36
CA ASN A 129 -6.10 23.52 18.22
C ASN A 129 -4.67 22.94 18.11
N ARG A 130 -4.39 22.11 17.10
CA ARG A 130 -3.08 21.46 16.92
C ARG A 130 -2.43 21.86 15.60
N ASP A 131 -1.11 22.03 15.64
CA ASP A 131 -0.26 22.21 14.46
C ASP A 131 -0.38 20.98 13.56
N THR A 132 -0.56 21.17 12.25
CA THR A 132 -0.72 20.08 11.26
C THR A 132 0.56 19.28 10.98
N THR A 133 1.66 19.59 11.67
CA THR A 133 2.90 18.79 11.66
C THR A 133 2.71 17.48 12.43
N HIS A 134 2.12 16.49 11.75
CA HIS A 134 2.34 15.05 11.86
C HIS A 134 2.71 14.49 13.26
N GLU A 135 1.84 14.63 14.25
CA GLU A 135 1.84 13.70 15.38
C GLU A 135 0.91 12.53 15.06
N ILE A 136 1.46 11.45 14.51
CA ILE A 136 0.74 10.18 14.38
C ILE A 136 0.44 9.70 15.80
N SER A 137 -0.84 9.72 16.21
CA SER A 137 -1.23 9.34 17.56
C SER A 137 -0.81 7.90 17.89
N MET A 138 -0.43 7.62 19.14
CA MET A 138 -0.14 6.27 19.63
C MET A 138 -1.28 5.28 19.35
N LEU A 139 -2.52 5.77 19.31
CA LEU A 139 -3.71 5.00 18.95
C LEU A 139 -3.65 4.44 17.53
N PHE A 140 -3.03 5.16 16.59
CA PHE A 140 -2.86 4.67 15.21
C PHE A 140 -1.90 3.48 15.16
N TYR A 141 -0.79 3.54 15.88
CA TYR A 141 0.15 2.40 15.99
C TYR A 141 -0.51 1.20 16.68
N LEU A 142 -1.29 1.43 17.73
CA LEU A 142 -2.04 0.37 18.40
C LEU A 142 -3.07 -0.27 17.46
N ALA A 143 -3.83 0.53 16.71
CA ALA A 143 -4.78 0.03 15.74
C ALA A 143 -4.09 -0.82 14.64
N GLY A 144 -2.96 -0.34 14.12
CA GLY A 144 -2.15 -1.09 13.16
C GLY A 144 -1.62 -2.41 13.74
N PHE A 145 -1.14 -2.40 14.98
CA PHE A 145 -0.68 -3.60 15.69
C PHE A 145 -1.80 -4.62 15.88
N LEU A 146 -2.98 -4.20 16.36
CA LEU A 146 -4.13 -5.07 16.56
C LEU A 146 -4.63 -5.68 15.25
N LEU A 147 -4.70 -4.87 14.19
CA LEU A 147 -5.06 -5.34 12.86
C LEU A 147 -4.05 -6.38 12.34
N GLY A 148 -2.75 -6.10 12.49
CA GLY A 148 -1.67 -7.01 12.11
C GLY A 148 -1.70 -8.33 12.89
N ALA A 149 -1.90 -8.27 14.21
CA ALA A 149 -2.03 -9.44 15.07
C ALA A 149 -3.24 -10.31 14.67
N GLY A 150 -4.40 -9.68 14.41
CA GLY A 150 -5.60 -10.37 13.95
C GLY A 150 -5.42 -11.07 12.61
N TRP A 151 -4.80 -10.40 11.63
CA TRP A 151 -4.47 -10.98 10.32
C TRP A 151 -3.46 -12.13 10.43
N GLY A 152 -2.42 -11.96 11.24
CA GLY A 152 -1.41 -12.99 11.48
C GLY A 152 -2.00 -14.29 12.03
N LEU A 153 -2.90 -14.18 13.02
CA LEU A 153 -3.60 -15.33 13.59
C LEU A 153 -4.54 -15.99 12.59
N THR A 154 -5.34 -15.21 11.85
CA THR A 154 -6.34 -15.75 10.91
C THR A 154 -5.69 -16.54 9.78
N PHE A 155 -4.59 -16.04 9.19
CA PHE A 155 -3.86 -16.72 8.12
C PHE A 155 -3.12 -17.96 8.58
N THR A 156 -2.81 -18.05 9.87
CA THR A 156 -2.10 -19.20 10.44
C THR A 156 -3.09 -20.29 10.88
N ILE A 157 -4.12 -19.91 11.64
CA ILE A 157 -5.07 -20.85 12.24
C ILE A 157 -5.96 -21.51 11.17
N GLY A 158 -6.41 -20.76 10.16
CA GLY A 158 -7.30 -21.30 9.12
C GLY A 158 -6.73 -22.54 8.41
N PRO A 159 -5.53 -22.47 7.82
CA PRO A 159 -4.86 -23.62 7.21
C PRO A 159 -4.56 -24.76 8.19
N ILE A 160 -4.21 -24.45 9.46
CA ILE A 160 -3.97 -25.47 10.49
C ILE A 160 -5.27 -26.24 10.80
N MET A 161 -6.37 -25.53 11.01
CA MET A 161 -7.67 -26.16 11.23
C MET A 161 -8.09 -26.99 10.02
N LEU A 162 -7.94 -26.44 8.81
CA LEU A 162 -8.28 -27.15 7.59
C LEU A 162 -7.42 -28.42 7.43
N SER A 163 -6.13 -28.35 7.72
CA SER A 163 -5.22 -29.50 7.70
C SER A 163 -5.70 -30.66 8.58
N GLY A 164 -6.31 -30.38 9.73
CA GLY A 164 -6.86 -31.40 10.61
C GLY A 164 -8.20 -31.99 10.16
N LEU A 165 -8.93 -31.29 9.28
CA LEU A 165 -10.25 -31.70 8.78
C LEU A 165 -10.18 -32.44 7.44
N VAL A 166 -9.04 -32.42 6.75
CA VAL A 166 -8.92 -32.87 5.36
C VAL A 166 -7.89 -33.98 5.20
N THR A 167 -8.23 -34.98 4.39
CA THR A 167 -7.32 -36.07 4.01
C THR A 167 -6.26 -35.59 3.01
N ASP A 168 -5.15 -36.31 2.90
CA ASP A 168 -4.05 -35.97 1.98
C ASP A 168 -4.52 -35.85 0.51
N VAL A 169 -5.52 -36.65 0.10
CA VAL A 169 -6.02 -36.70 -1.29
C VAL A 169 -6.68 -35.39 -1.74
N ASN A 170 -7.47 -34.76 -0.86
CA ASN A 170 -8.25 -33.57 -1.19
C ASN A 170 -7.65 -32.26 -0.64
N ARG A 171 -6.52 -32.34 0.09
CA ARG A 171 -5.91 -31.19 0.77
C ARG A 171 -5.66 -30.02 -0.17
N ALA A 172 -5.01 -30.25 -1.31
CA ALA A 172 -4.67 -29.18 -2.26
C ALA A 172 -5.91 -28.46 -2.81
N VAL A 173 -7.01 -29.19 -3.06
CA VAL A 173 -8.26 -28.61 -3.55
C VAL A 173 -8.91 -27.75 -2.47
N LEU A 174 -9.02 -28.26 -1.25
CA LEU A 174 -9.69 -27.52 -0.16
C LEU A 174 -8.87 -26.31 0.30
N PHE A 175 -7.55 -26.41 0.31
CA PHE A 175 -6.66 -25.26 0.55
C PHE A 175 -6.78 -24.19 -0.55
N SER A 176 -6.96 -24.62 -1.80
CA SER A 176 -7.23 -23.73 -2.94
C SER A 176 -8.56 -22.99 -2.76
N VAL A 177 -9.63 -23.67 -2.31
CA VAL A 177 -10.94 -23.06 -2.02
C VAL A 177 -10.84 -22.05 -0.88
N LEU A 178 -10.21 -22.42 0.25
CA LEU A 178 -10.00 -21.49 1.38
C LEU A 178 -9.27 -20.22 0.91
N SER A 179 -8.19 -20.41 0.15
CA SER A 179 -7.42 -19.31 -0.40
C SER A 179 -8.26 -18.46 -1.36
N ALA A 180 -9.16 -19.06 -2.16
CA ALA A 180 -10.05 -18.39 -3.10
C ALA A 180 -10.89 -17.30 -2.42
N PHE A 181 -11.54 -17.65 -1.30
CA PHE A 181 -12.34 -16.70 -0.53
C PHE A 181 -11.48 -15.56 0.06
N ASN A 182 -10.27 -15.87 0.54
CA ASN A 182 -9.35 -14.83 1.04
C ASN A 182 -8.94 -13.85 -0.06
N ALA A 183 -8.62 -14.34 -1.26
CA ALA A 183 -8.26 -13.46 -2.38
C ALA A 183 -9.44 -12.66 -2.93
N LEU A 184 -10.66 -13.24 -2.93
CA LEU A 184 -11.87 -12.51 -3.28
C LEU A 184 -12.05 -11.28 -2.39
N GLY A 185 -11.92 -11.46 -1.07
CA GLY A 185 -12.01 -10.36 -0.10
C GLY A 185 -10.93 -9.30 -0.33
N MET A 186 -9.66 -9.70 -0.42
CA MET A 186 -8.53 -8.77 -0.62
C MET A 186 -8.58 -8.04 -1.96
N GLY A 187 -9.01 -8.73 -3.02
CA GLY A 187 -9.03 -8.20 -4.37
C GLY A 187 -10.20 -7.25 -4.65
N LEU A 188 -11.38 -7.52 -4.06
CA LEU A 188 -12.55 -6.67 -4.22
C LEU A 188 -12.60 -5.50 -3.24
N ALA A 189 -11.93 -5.57 -2.10
CA ALA A 189 -11.98 -4.51 -1.09
C ALA A 189 -11.55 -3.12 -1.62
N PRO A 190 -10.44 -2.94 -2.38
CA PRO A 190 -10.08 -1.64 -2.95
C PRO A 190 -11.12 -1.11 -3.94
N VAL A 191 -11.72 -2.01 -4.73
CA VAL A 191 -12.74 -1.66 -5.73
C VAL A 191 -14.03 -1.20 -5.04
N ALA A 192 -14.48 -1.94 -4.03
CA ALA A 192 -15.64 -1.59 -3.22
C ALA A 192 -15.42 -0.26 -2.47
N ALA A 193 -14.26 -0.08 -1.84
CA ALA A 193 -13.90 1.16 -1.15
C ALA A 193 -13.93 2.35 -2.12
N ARG A 194 -13.35 2.22 -3.32
CA ARG A 194 -13.42 3.26 -4.35
C ARG A 194 -14.86 3.58 -4.75
N GLY A 195 -15.69 2.56 -4.96
CA GLY A 195 -17.10 2.73 -5.32
C GLY A 195 -17.88 3.51 -4.26
N LEU A 196 -17.68 3.15 -2.98
CA LEU A 196 -18.29 3.85 -1.84
C LEU A 196 -17.82 5.30 -1.73
N LEU A 197 -16.51 5.54 -1.87
CA LEU A 197 -15.94 6.90 -1.86
C LEU A 197 -16.48 7.73 -3.03
N GLY A 198 -16.63 7.13 -4.23
CA GLY A 198 -17.23 7.78 -5.39
C GLY A 198 -18.71 8.14 -5.20
N ALA A 199 -19.42 7.39 -4.36
CA ALA A 199 -20.78 7.70 -3.94
C ALA A 199 -20.86 8.72 -2.78
N GLY A 200 -19.73 9.28 -2.35
CA GLY A 200 -19.67 10.27 -1.26
C GLY A 200 -19.74 9.66 0.15
N VAL A 201 -19.57 8.35 0.30
CA VAL A 201 -19.57 7.71 1.63
C VAL A 201 -18.28 8.09 2.37
N PRO A 202 -18.37 8.65 3.59
CA PRO A 202 -17.19 9.09 4.33
C PRO A 202 -16.42 7.90 4.92
N HIS A 203 -15.10 8.04 5.05
CA HIS A 203 -14.21 6.99 5.55
C HIS A 203 -14.68 6.30 6.85
N PRO A 204 -15.15 7.01 7.90
CA PRO A 204 -15.60 6.37 9.15
C PRO A 204 -16.75 5.37 8.95
N VAL A 205 -17.65 5.63 7.99
CA VAL A 205 -18.77 4.73 7.68
C VAL A 205 -18.27 3.46 6.99
N ILE A 206 -17.26 3.57 6.12
CA ILE A 206 -16.61 2.41 5.48
C ILE A 206 -15.94 1.53 6.55
N PHE A 207 -15.23 2.13 7.50
CA PHE A 207 -14.62 1.39 8.61
C PHE A 207 -15.66 0.75 9.55
N ALA A 208 -16.77 1.43 9.85
CA ALA A 208 -17.86 0.85 10.62
C ALA A 208 -18.50 -0.35 9.90
N GLY A 209 -18.68 -0.29 8.58
CA GLY A 209 -19.13 -1.43 7.78
C GLY A 209 -18.17 -2.62 7.86
N ALA A 210 -16.86 -2.37 7.76
CA ALA A 210 -15.85 -3.42 7.93
C ALA A 210 -15.89 -4.05 9.34
N MET A 211 -16.14 -3.26 10.38
CA MET A 211 -16.33 -3.76 11.75
C MET A 211 -17.54 -4.69 11.84
N VAL A 212 -18.69 -4.32 11.26
CA VAL A 212 -19.89 -5.16 11.24
C VAL A 212 -19.62 -6.50 10.54
N LEU A 213 -18.90 -6.48 9.40
CA LEU A 213 -18.50 -7.71 8.71
C LEU A 213 -17.56 -8.58 9.55
N ALA A 214 -16.63 -7.97 10.29
CA ALA A 214 -15.73 -8.69 11.18
C ALA A 214 -16.50 -9.36 12.34
N VAL A 215 -17.47 -8.66 12.94
CA VAL A 215 -18.34 -9.23 13.99
C VAL A 215 -19.20 -10.36 13.44
N ALA A 216 -19.81 -10.18 12.26
CA ALA A 216 -20.59 -11.22 11.60
C ALA A 216 -19.73 -12.47 11.31
N SER A 217 -18.50 -12.29 10.84
CA SER A 217 -17.53 -13.38 10.65
C SER A 217 -17.23 -14.10 11.96
N ALA A 218 -16.98 -13.38 13.06
CA ALA A 218 -16.72 -13.98 14.38
C ALA A 218 -17.92 -14.82 14.88
N VAL A 219 -19.15 -14.34 14.69
CA VAL A 219 -20.37 -15.08 15.04
C VAL A 219 -20.48 -16.37 14.21
N LEU A 220 -20.21 -16.30 12.91
CA LEU A 220 -20.22 -17.47 12.03
C LEU A 220 -19.16 -18.51 12.44
N PHE A 221 -17.94 -18.08 12.75
CA PHE A 221 -16.88 -18.97 13.24
C PHE A 221 -17.24 -19.62 14.59
N TYR A 222 -17.84 -18.86 15.51
CA TYR A 222 -18.31 -19.40 16.79
C TYR A 222 -19.41 -20.46 16.59
N ALA A 223 -20.39 -20.18 15.73
CA ALA A 223 -21.45 -21.12 15.41
C ALA A 223 -20.93 -22.39 14.71
N ALA A 224 -19.98 -22.24 13.77
CA ALA A 224 -19.33 -23.36 13.09
C ALA A 224 -18.49 -24.20 14.06
N GLY A 225 -17.72 -23.55 14.95
CA GLY A 225 -16.89 -24.21 15.96
C GLY A 225 -17.71 -25.11 16.90
N ARG A 226 -18.92 -24.69 17.30
CA ARG A 226 -19.82 -25.53 18.12
C ARG A 226 -20.31 -26.79 17.40
N ARG A 227 -20.40 -26.77 16.06
CA ARG A 227 -20.80 -27.94 15.26
C ARG A 227 -19.63 -28.85 14.92
N LEU A 228 -18.43 -28.29 14.78
CA LEU A 228 -17.20 -29.00 14.40
C LEU A 228 -16.38 -29.49 15.60
N SER A 229 -16.73 -29.09 16.83
CA SER A 229 -15.99 -29.41 18.07
C SER A 229 -15.82 -30.91 18.32
N HIS A 230 -16.74 -31.74 17.82
CA HIS A 230 -16.65 -33.21 17.93
C HIS A 230 -15.70 -33.84 16.90
N ILE A 231 -15.38 -33.14 15.81
CA ILE A 231 -14.51 -33.62 14.73
C ILE A 231 -13.07 -33.14 14.94
N ALA A 232 -12.91 -31.92 15.47
CA ALA A 232 -11.62 -31.29 15.71
C ALA A 232 -11.14 -31.53 17.16
N ALA A 233 -10.83 -32.78 17.53
CA ALA A 233 -10.08 -33.00 18.76
C ALA A 233 -8.73 -32.26 18.65
N PRO A 234 -8.32 -31.45 19.64
CA PRO A 234 -7.04 -30.76 19.60
C PRO A 234 -5.95 -31.81 19.59
N GLN A 235 -5.36 -31.93 18.42
CA GLN A 235 -4.45 -32.96 18.02
C GLN A 235 -3.10 -32.48 18.66
N ARG A 236 -2.93 -32.77 19.98
CA ARG A 236 -1.87 -32.26 20.87
C ARG A 236 -0.56 -33.03 20.66
N TRP A 237 0.21 -32.75 19.59
CA TRP A 237 1.62 -33.17 19.56
C TRP A 237 2.46 -32.23 20.41
N SER A 238 2.80 -32.66 21.63
CA SER A 238 3.98 -32.13 22.32
C SER A 238 5.23 -32.75 21.69
N LEU A 239 5.88 -32.02 20.79
CA LEU A 239 7.20 -32.40 20.30
C LEU A 239 8.24 -32.24 21.43
N PRO A 240 9.01 -33.28 21.78
CA PRO A 240 10.16 -33.14 22.66
C PRO A 240 11.17 -32.17 22.00
N GLY A 241 11.58 -31.09 22.69
CA GLY A 241 12.65 -30.19 22.21
C GLY A 241 12.27 -28.73 21.90
N GLY A 242 11.01 -28.31 22.13
CA GLY A 242 10.61 -26.90 22.00
C GLY A 242 10.58 -26.36 20.55
N GLU A 243 10.57 -25.04 20.40
CA GLU A 243 10.47 -24.35 19.09
C GLU A 243 11.78 -24.40 18.28
N ALA A 244 12.93 -24.26 18.96
CA ALA A 244 14.23 -24.25 18.29
C ALA A 244 14.54 -25.59 17.58
N GLU A 245 14.19 -26.71 18.20
CA GLU A 245 14.38 -28.03 17.59
C GLU A 245 13.39 -28.26 16.45
N ALA A 246 12.16 -27.77 16.57
CA ALA A 246 11.18 -27.82 15.48
C ALA A 246 11.70 -27.13 14.22
N TRP A 247 12.22 -25.90 14.39
CA TRP A 247 12.82 -25.15 13.30
C TRP A 247 13.99 -25.89 12.67
N ARG A 248 14.92 -26.42 13.49
CA ARG A 248 16.09 -27.16 13.02
C ARG A 248 15.69 -28.39 12.19
N ARG A 249 14.69 -29.14 12.63
CA ARG A 249 14.17 -30.31 11.90
C ARG A 249 13.51 -29.92 10.59
N ILE A 250 12.67 -28.88 10.60
CA ILE A 250 12.01 -28.36 9.39
C ILE A 250 13.04 -27.86 8.38
N ALA A 251 14.05 -27.10 8.83
CA ALA A 251 15.10 -26.54 7.99
C ALA A 251 15.99 -27.62 7.33
N ARG A 252 16.11 -28.80 7.95
CA ARG A 252 16.83 -29.96 7.37
C ARG A 252 15.93 -30.83 6.50
N SER A 253 14.61 -30.77 6.68
CA SER A 253 13.63 -31.53 5.91
C SER A 253 13.39 -30.95 4.51
N PRO A 254 12.75 -31.71 3.59
CA PRO A 254 12.28 -31.19 2.31
C PRO A 254 11.26 -30.05 2.42
N ALA A 255 10.61 -29.84 3.58
CA ALA A 255 9.67 -28.74 3.79
C ALA A 255 10.32 -27.35 3.66
N LYS A 256 11.65 -27.24 3.76
CA LYS A 256 12.37 -25.97 3.56
C LYS A 256 12.15 -25.35 2.18
N TYR A 257 11.98 -26.17 1.13
CA TYR A 257 11.83 -25.66 -0.23
C TYR A 257 10.52 -24.88 -0.40
N PRO A 258 9.34 -25.42 0.00
CA PRO A 258 8.11 -24.64 0.06
C PRO A 258 8.20 -23.34 0.86
N LEU A 259 8.91 -23.32 1.98
CA LEU A 259 9.10 -22.12 2.82
C LEU A 259 9.89 -21.02 2.09
N ILE A 260 10.95 -21.39 1.37
CA ILE A 260 11.73 -20.45 0.55
C ILE A 260 10.89 -19.95 -0.63
N MET A 261 10.18 -20.87 -1.30
CA MET A 261 9.34 -20.52 -2.46
C MET A 261 8.22 -19.54 -2.08
N VAL A 262 7.54 -19.74 -0.94
CA VAL A 262 6.49 -18.81 -0.50
C VAL A 262 7.05 -17.44 -0.14
N PHE A 263 8.23 -17.36 0.49
CA PHE A 263 8.90 -16.10 0.79
C PHE A 263 9.18 -15.30 -0.50
N LEU A 264 9.82 -15.95 -1.49
CA LEU A 264 10.13 -15.29 -2.76
C LEU A 264 8.87 -14.87 -3.53
N GLY A 265 7.87 -15.76 -3.58
CA GLY A 265 6.57 -15.44 -4.19
C GLY A 265 5.87 -14.28 -3.50
N ALA A 266 5.93 -14.21 -2.16
CA ALA A 266 5.37 -13.12 -1.37
C ALA A 266 6.03 -11.77 -1.67
N CYS A 267 7.36 -11.73 -1.85
CA CYS A 267 8.07 -10.53 -2.27
C CYS A 267 7.56 -10.00 -3.61
N VAL A 268 7.42 -10.88 -4.61
CA VAL A 268 6.91 -10.53 -5.95
C VAL A 268 5.47 -10.02 -5.88
N PHE A 269 4.61 -10.77 -5.21
CA PHE A 269 3.19 -10.42 -5.05
C PHE A 269 3.02 -9.07 -4.37
N SER A 270 3.71 -8.86 -3.25
CA SER A 270 3.63 -7.61 -2.49
C SER A 270 4.15 -6.41 -3.29
N SER A 271 5.25 -6.59 -4.03
CA SER A 271 5.78 -5.55 -4.92
C SER A 271 4.75 -5.16 -5.98
N MET A 272 4.09 -6.13 -6.60
CA MET A 272 3.10 -5.82 -7.61
C MET A 272 1.89 -5.13 -7.00
N VAL A 273 1.28 -5.70 -5.96
CA VAL A 273 0.02 -5.20 -5.39
C VAL A 273 0.19 -3.81 -4.75
N ASN A 274 1.22 -3.61 -3.93
CA ASN A 274 1.39 -2.35 -3.19
C ASN A 274 1.72 -1.16 -4.09
N PHE A 275 2.44 -1.39 -5.19
CA PHE A 275 2.82 -0.33 -6.12
C PHE A 275 1.86 -0.18 -7.30
N GLN A 276 0.81 -1.01 -7.42
CA GLN A 276 -0.10 -0.95 -8.56
C GLN A 276 -0.84 0.39 -8.70
N THR A 277 -1.27 1.00 -7.61
CA THR A 277 -1.98 2.28 -7.65
C THR A 277 -1.07 3.38 -8.23
N THR A 278 0.16 3.45 -7.75
CA THR A 278 1.18 4.38 -8.24
C THR A 278 1.61 4.07 -9.67
N PHE A 279 1.82 2.78 -10.00
CA PHE A 279 2.19 2.34 -11.34
C PHE A 279 1.12 2.69 -12.37
N ALA A 280 -0.15 2.38 -12.08
CA ALA A 280 -1.27 2.72 -12.95
C ALA A 280 -1.38 4.24 -13.13
N ALA A 281 -1.27 5.02 -12.04
CA ALA A 281 -1.29 6.48 -12.11
C ALA A 281 -0.16 7.04 -13.00
N SER A 282 1.05 6.47 -12.94
CA SER A 282 2.19 6.90 -13.76
C SER A 282 2.00 6.64 -15.26
N LYS A 283 1.07 5.76 -15.62
CA LYS A 283 0.71 5.39 -16.99
C LYS A 283 -0.66 5.92 -17.40
N GLU A 284 -1.28 6.78 -16.57
CA GLU A 284 -2.64 7.30 -16.78
C GLU A 284 -3.70 6.17 -16.90
N LEU A 285 -3.45 5.03 -16.27
CA LEU A 285 -4.33 3.87 -16.26
C LEU A 285 -5.19 3.82 -15.00
N ASN A 286 -6.35 3.18 -15.14
CA ASN A 286 -7.23 2.89 -14.02
C ASN A 286 -6.76 1.63 -13.27
N TYR A 287 -6.26 1.78 -12.04
CA TYR A 287 -5.78 0.67 -11.20
C TYR A 287 -6.85 -0.40 -10.92
N SER A 288 -8.14 -0.05 -10.96
CA SER A 288 -9.23 -1.02 -10.73
C SER A 288 -9.23 -2.14 -11.78
N ILE A 289 -8.73 -1.88 -12.99
CA ILE A 289 -8.58 -2.89 -14.05
C ILE A 289 -7.68 -4.04 -13.56
N PHE A 290 -6.56 -3.71 -12.92
CA PHE A 290 -5.69 -4.72 -12.34
C PHE A 290 -6.41 -5.56 -11.29
N TYR A 291 -7.00 -4.91 -10.28
CA TYR A 291 -7.60 -5.64 -9.15
C TYR A 291 -8.77 -6.52 -9.61
N ILE A 292 -9.62 -6.04 -10.53
CA ILE A 292 -10.73 -6.83 -11.08
C ILE A 292 -10.18 -8.01 -11.90
N SER A 293 -9.29 -7.74 -12.85
CA SER A 293 -8.76 -8.77 -13.77
C SER A 293 -7.94 -9.82 -13.04
N TYR A 294 -7.09 -9.39 -12.10
CA TYR A 294 -6.31 -10.25 -11.22
C TYR A 294 -7.24 -11.12 -10.37
N THR A 295 -8.23 -10.54 -9.69
CA THR A 295 -9.14 -11.28 -8.80
C THR A 295 -9.99 -12.27 -9.57
N ALA A 296 -10.53 -11.88 -10.73
CA ALA A 296 -11.28 -12.77 -11.61
C ALA A 296 -10.42 -13.95 -12.08
N ALA A 297 -9.16 -13.70 -12.47
CA ALA A 297 -8.24 -14.74 -12.87
C ALA A 297 -7.87 -15.68 -11.71
N VAL A 298 -7.62 -15.16 -10.49
CA VAL A 298 -7.35 -15.97 -9.30
C VAL A 298 -8.52 -16.88 -8.99
N ILE A 299 -9.75 -16.35 -8.99
CA ILE A 299 -10.95 -17.12 -8.70
C ILE A 299 -11.17 -18.18 -9.78
N GLY A 300 -11.14 -17.78 -11.06
CA GLY A 300 -11.28 -18.70 -12.19
C GLY A 300 -10.24 -19.81 -12.16
N ALA A 301 -8.98 -19.47 -11.88
CA ALA A 301 -7.91 -20.45 -11.75
C ALA A 301 -8.20 -21.45 -10.61
N ARG A 302 -8.65 -20.97 -9.45
CA ARG A 302 -8.89 -21.82 -8.28
C ARG A 302 -10.08 -22.77 -8.43
N PHE A 303 -11.16 -22.32 -9.07
CA PHE A 303 -12.34 -23.18 -9.25
C PHE A 303 -12.28 -24.05 -10.50
N LEU A 304 -11.71 -23.55 -11.61
CA LEU A 304 -11.73 -24.25 -12.90
C LEU A 304 -10.44 -25.03 -13.17
N VAL A 305 -9.29 -24.46 -12.81
CA VAL A 305 -7.97 -24.98 -13.23
C VAL A 305 -7.30 -25.80 -12.12
N SER A 306 -7.59 -25.50 -10.84
CA SER A 306 -6.96 -26.17 -9.70
C SER A 306 -7.12 -27.69 -9.72
N GLY A 307 -8.29 -28.21 -10.11
CA GLY A 307 -8.52 -29.66 -10.19
C GLY A 307 -7.61 -30.36 -11.20
N PHE A 308 -7.33 -29.71 -12.34
CA PHE A 308 -6.41 -30.25 -13.37
C PHE A 308 -4.95 -30.13 -12.94
N VAL A 309 -4.57 -28.98 -12.38
CA VAL A 309 -3.23 -28.69 -11.87
C VAL A 309 -2.83 -29.67 -10.76
N ASN A 310 -3.76 -29.99 -9.86
CA ASN A 310 -3.50 -30.90 -8.73
C ASN A 310 -3.32 -32.36 -9.15
N ARG A 311 -3.71 -32.76 -10.37
CA ARG A 311 -3.48 -34.12 -10.90
C ARG A 311 -2.07 -34.31 -11.46
N LYS A 312 -1.35 -33.21 -11.73
CA LYS A 312 0.01 -33.24 -12.27
C LYS A 312 1.04 -33.27 -11.14
N GLU A 313 2.29 -33.58 -11.50
CA GLU A 313 3.40 -33.51 -10.56
C GLU A 313 3.50 -32.10 -9.94
N PRO A 314 3.40 -31.98 -8.60
CA PRO A 314 3.30 -30.67 -7.95
C PRO A 314 4.50 -29.77 -8.22
N MET A 315 5.73 -30.30 -8.18
CA MET A 315 6.95 -29.49 -8.35
C MET A 315 7.09 -28.95 -9.78
N LYS A 316 6.90 -29.79 -10.81
CA LYS A 316 6.92 -29.34 -12.21
C LYS A 316 5.86 -28.27 -12.45
N THR A 317 4.68 -28.45 -11.87
CA THR A 317 3.57 -27.51 -12.01
C THR A 317 3.86 -26.18 -11.32
N THR A 318 4.44 -26.18 -10.11
CA THR A 318 4.90 -24.96 -9.43
C THR A 318 5.92 -24.21 -10.30
N ILE A 319 6.90 -24.90 -10.89
CA ILE A 319 7.92 -24.27 -11.76
C ILE A 319 7.26 -23.59 -12.96
N VAL A 320 6.34 -24.27 -13.65
CA VAL A 320 5.63 -23.70 -14.81
C VAL A 320 4.86 -22.44 -14.41
N LEU A 321 4.16 -22.47 -13.27
CA LEU A 321 3.40 -21.31 -12.78
C LEU A 321 4.32 -20.16 -12.37
N LEU A 322 5.49 -20.43 -11.77
CA LEU A 322 6.49 -19.40 -11.46
C LEU A 322 7.08 -18.78 -12.72
N MET A 323 7.34 -19.58 -13.76
CA MET A 323 7.77 -19.06 -15.07
C MET A 323 6.69 -18.17 -15.69
N LEU A 324 5.42 -18.57 -15.60
CA LEU A 324 4.29 -17.77 -16.07
C LEU A 324 4.16 -16.44 -15.30
N MET A 325 4.44 -16.46 -14.00
CA MET A 325 4.53 -15.25 -13.17
C MET A 325 5.64 -14.32 -13.66
N CYS A 326 6.83 -14.84 -13.97
CA CYS A 326 7.92 -14.05 -14.56
C CYS A 326 7.53 -13.42 -15.89
N VAL A 327 6.83 -14.16 -16.77
CA VAL A 327 6.31 -13.62 -18.04
C VAL A 327 5.36 -12.45 -17.78
N SER A 328 4.46 -12.57 -16.81
CA SER A 328 3.56 -11.47 -16.43
C SER A 328 4.34 -10.22 -15.97
N LEU A 329 5.39 -10.38 -15.18
CA LEU A 329 6.24 -9.25 -14.76
C LEU A 329 6.95 -8.58 -15.95
N VAL A 330 7.44 -9.37 -16.91
CA VAL A 330 8.04 -8.83 -18.14
C VAL A 330 7.00 -8.06 -18.95
N MET A 331 5.77 -8.59 -19.06
CA MET A 331 4.68 -7.87 -19.73
C MET A 331 4.41 -6.53 -19.06
N PHE A 332 4.32 -6.47 -17.73
CA PHE A 332 4.17 -5.19 -17.02
C PHE A 332 5.33 -4.21 -17.28
N ALA A 333 6.55 -4.70 -17.44
CA ALA A 333 7.73 -3.87 -17.69
C ALA A 333 7.77 -3.28 -19.10
N VAL A 334 7.34 -4.04 -20.12
CA VAL A 334 7.46 -3.66 -21.54
C VAL A 334 6.18 -3.00 -22.08
N MET A 335 5.06 -3.15 -21.38
CA MET A 335 3.75 -2.69 -21.82
C MET A 335 3.65 -1.15 -22.01
N SER A 336 2.93 -0.75 -23.07
CA SER A 336 2.49 0.62 -23.37
C SER A 336 1.26 1.04 -22.55
N ALA A 337 0.96 2.35 -22.46
CA ALA A 337 -0.14 2.91 -21.66
C ALA A 337 -1.55 2.56 -22.22
N SER A 338 -1.88 1.27 -22.32
CA SER A 338 -3.13 0.75 -22.84
C SER A 338 -3.83 -0.17 -21.82
N PRO A 339 -5.15 -0.06 -21.63
CA PRO A 339 -5.93 -0.89 -20.70
C PRO A 339 -5.89 -2.40 -20.98
N VAL A 340 -5.82 -2.80 -22.25
CA VAL A 340 -5.92 -4.21 -22.68
C VAL A 340 -4.69 -5.04 -22.25
N PRO A 341 -3.45 -4.67 -22.60
CA PRO A 341 -2.28 -5.40 -22.13
C PRO A 341 -2.14 -5.32 -20.61
N TYR A 342 -2.67 -4.28 -19.98
CA TYR A 342 -2.68 -4.15 -18.51
C TYR A 342 -3.58 -5.21 -17.87
N ALA A 343 -4.81 -5.35 -18.38
CA ALA A 343 -5.72 -6.40 -17.97
C ALA A 343 -5.12 -7.79 -18.21
N ALA A 344 -4.56 -8.04 -19.40
CA ALA A 344 -3.96 -9.33 -19.76
C ALA A 344 -2.79 -9.71 -18.83
N SER A 345 -1.87 -8.77 -18.56
CA SER A 345 -0.76 -8.98 -17.63
C SER A 345 -1.26 -9.29 -16.22
N SER A 346 -2.30 -8.57 -15.78
CA SER A 346 -2.95 -8.77 -14.48
C SER A 346 -3.63 -10.13 -14.36
N MET A 347 -4.32 -10.58 -15.42
CA MET A 347 -4.92 -11.91 -15.46
C MET A 347 -3.84 -13.00 -15.40
N LEU A 348 -2.74 -12.83 -16.13
CA LEU A 348 -1.63 -13.78 -16.12
C LEU A 348 -0.97 -13.89 -14.74
N LEU A 349 -0.81 -12.75 -14.05
CA LEU A 349 -0.33 -12.72 -12.66
C LEU A 349 -1.31 -13.44 -11.73
N GLY A 350 -2.62 -13.21 -11.91
CA GLY A 350 -3.66 -13.85 -11.13
C GLY A 350 -3.72 -15.37 -11.33
N LEU A 351 -3.65 -15.83 -12.58
CA LEU A 351 -3.63 -17.25 -12.94
C LEU A 351 -2.41 -17.97 -12.37
N SER A 352 -1.23 -17.35 -12.45
CA SER A 352 0.00 -17.92 -11.91
C SER A 352 0.00 -17.91 -10.39
N TYR A 353 0.10 -16.73 -9.77
CA TYR A 353 0.25 -16.59 -8.32
C TYR A 353 -0.94 -17.17 -7.54
N GLY A 354 -2.15 -17.04 -8.08
CA GLY A 354 -3.38 -17.55 -7.46
C GLY A 354 -3.36 -19.06 -7.20
N LEU A 355 -2.65 -19.82 -8.05
CA LEU A 355 -2.46 -21.27 -7.92
C LEU A 355 -1.17 -21.65 -7.19
N VAL A 356 -0.11 -20.85 -7.33
CA VAL A 356 1.20 -21.12 -6.71
C VAL A 356 1.09 -21.16 -5.19
N TYR A 357 0.43 -20.18 -4.56
CA TYR A 357 0.32 -20.10 -3.10
C TYR A 357 -0.30 -21.37 -2.46
N PRO A 358 -1.54 -21.79 -2.83
CA PRO A 358 -2.15 -22.98 -2.22
C PRO A 358 -1.40 -24.28 -2.57
N LEU A 359 -0.78 -24.36 -3.75
CA LEU A 359 0.00 -25.52 -4.16
C LEU A 359 1.26 -25.68 -3.30
N ILE A 360 2.02 -24.61 -3.09
CA ILE A 360 3.20 -24.61 -2.23
C ILE A 360 2.78 -24.87 -0.77
N GLN A 361 1.66 -24.31 -0.31
CA GLN A 361 1.15 -24.57 1.04
C GLN A 361 0.83 -26.05 1.26
N ALA A 362 0.17 -26.70 0.28
CA ALA A 362 -0.09 -28.14 0.31
C ALA A 362 1.21 -28.97 0.28
N GLN A 363 2.21 -28.54 -0.50
CA GLN A 363 3.52 -29.17 -0.53
C GLN A 363 4.25 -29.06 0.81
N ALA A 364 4.17 -27.91 1.49
CA ALA A 364 4.78 -27.70 2.80
C ALA A 364 4.27 -28.71 3.84
N VAL A 365 2.96 -28.92 3.89
CA VAL A 365 2.33 -29.90 4.79
C VAL A 365 2.72 -31.33 4.39
N SER A 366 2.68 -31.65 3.10
CA SER A 366 2.95 -33.01 2.60
C SER A 366 4.42 -33.41 2.75
N ALA A 367 5.34 -32.45 2.71
CA ALA A 367 6.77 -32.66 2.93
C ALA A 367 7.18 -32.68 4.41
N SER A 368 6.24 -32.41 5.32
CA SER A 368 6.49 -32.37 6.76
C SER A 368 5.99 -33.62 7.47
N GLU A 369 6.73 -34.06 8.49
CA GLU A 369 6.29 -35.12 9.39
C GLU A 369 4.97 -34.73 10.07
N GLU A 370 4.11 -35.71 10.35
CA GLU A 370 2.76 -35.47 10.89
C GLU A 370 2.78 -34.63 12.17
N SER A 371 3.72 -34.92 13.08
CA SER A 371 3.91 -34.17 14.32
C SER A 371 4.35 -32.71 14.13
N LEU A 372 4.93 -32.36 12.97
CA LEU A 372 5.47 -31.04 12.65
C LEU A 372 4.57 -30.23 11.69
N ARG A 373 3.48 -30.80 11.16
CA ARG A 373 2.61 -30.14 10.15
C ARG A 373 2.11 -28.77 10.60
N SER A 374 1.56 -28.68 11.82
CA SER A 374 1.04 -27.42 12.37
C SER A 374 2.15 -26.37 12.50
N ARG A 375 3.34 -26.76 12.97
CA ARG A 375 4.50 -25.85 13.10
C ARG A 375 5.03 -25.41 11.74
N THR A 376 5.07 -26.32 10.77
CA THR A 376 5.46 -26.00 9.39
C THR A 376 4.53 -24.94 8.80
N LEU A 377 3.22 -25.01 9.05
CA LEU A 377 2.25 -23.99 8.60
C LEU A 377 2.43 -22.63 9.30
N VAL A 378 2.84 -22.61 10.57
CA VAL A 378 3.23 -21.38 11.27
C VAL A 378 4.43 -20.74 10.59
N TYR A 379 5.52 -21.50 10.37
CA TYR A 379 6.70 -20.99 9.69
C TYR A 379 6.45 -20.59 8.23
N PHE A 380 5.59 -21.33 7.54
CA PHE A 380 5.14 -20.98 6.19
C PHE A 380 4.47 -19.60 6.17
N SER A 381 3.56 -19.34 7.12
CA SER A 381 2.87 -18.05 7.25
C SER A 381 3.84 -16.94 7.65
N LEU A 382 4.79 -17.23 8.54
CA LEU A 382 5.85 -16.30 8.91
C LEU A 382 6.71 -15.90 7.70
N CYS A 383 7.21 -16.88 6.92
CA CYS A 383 7.96 -16.64 5.69
C CYS A 383 7.15 -15.80 4.70
N TYR A 384 5.87 -16.11 4.53
CA TYR A 384 4.95 -15.32 3.70
C TYR A 384 4.87 -13.87 4.17
N PHE A 385 4.63 -13.62 5.48
CA PHE A 385 4.49 -12.26 6.00
C PHE A 385 5.78 -11.45 5.98
N ILE A 386 6.92 -12.08 6.26
CA ILE A 386 8.23 -11.41 6.09
C ILE A 386 8.42 -10.99 4.63
N GLY A 387 8.04 -11.83 3.67
CA GLY A 387 8.08 -11.46 2.25
C GLY A 387 7.11 -10.34 1.91
N VAL A 388 5.85 -10.43 2.36
CA VAL A 388 4.81 -9.44 2.03
C VAL A 388 5.10 -8.08 2.66
N PHE A 389 5.48 -8.01 3.93
CA PHE A 389 5.62 -6.74 4.64
C PHE A 389 7.08 -6.27 4.74
N GLY A 390 8.05 -7.17 4.74
CA GLY A 390 9.47 -6.82 4.79
C GLY A 390 10.03 -6.33 3.47
N PHE A 391 9.65 -6.95 2.34
CA PHE A 391 10.20 -6.58 1.03
C PHE A 391 9.88 -5.14 0.58
N PRO A 392 8.64 -4.61 0.77
CA PRO A 392 8.34 -3.22 0.42
C PRO A 392 9.22 -2.18 1.13
N LEU A 393 9.71 -2.46 2.35
CA LEU A 393 10.64 -1.57 3.04
C LEU A 393 11.97 -1.45 2.28
N LEU A 394 12.46 -2.57 1.75
CA LEU A 394 13.66 -2.60 0.91
C LEU A 394 13.41 -1.92 -0.45
N GLY A 395 12.26 -2.22 -1.09
CA GLY A 395 11.88 -1.62 -2.37
C GLY A 395 11.70 -0.10 -2.28
N GLY A 396 11.06 0.39 -1.22
CA GLY A 396 10.89 1.81 -0.93
C GLY A 396 12.24 2.53 -0.75
N GLY A 397 13.20 1.91 -0.07
CA GLY A 397 14.55 2.46 0.10
C GLY A 397 15.30 2.64 -1.23
N VAL A 398 15.19 1.67 -2.15
CA VAL A 398 15.83 1.73 -3.48
C VAL A 398 15.17 2.76 -4.39
N LEU A 399 13.84 2.90 -4.33
CA LEU A 399 13.10 3.91 -5.10
C LEU A 399 13.39 5.33 -4.59
N SER A 400 13.46 5.51 -3.27
CA SER A 400 13.79 6.79 -2.65
C SER A 400 15.22 7.25 -2.97
N SER A 401 16.20 6.34 -2.99
CA SER A 401 17.60 6.72 -3.27
C SER A 401 17.85 7.09 -4.74
N LYS A 402 17.09 6.51 -5.69
CA LYS A 402 17.17 6.84 -7.12
C LYS A 402 16.37 8.09 -7.51
N ALA A 403 15.33 8.43 -6.76
CA ALA A 403 14.52 9.63 -7.00
C ALA A 403 15.28 10.95 -6.72
N ASP A 404 16.37 10.90 -5.94
CA ASP A 404 17.19 12.09 -5.64
C ASP A 404 18.08 12.55 -6.80
N ILE A 405 18.07 11.88 -7.98
CA ILE A 405 18.91 12.26 -9.13
C ILE A 405 18.18 13.11 -10.18
N LYS A 406 16.85 13.26 -10.11
CA LYS A 406 16.10 14.08 -11.09
C LYS A 406 14.97 14.89 -10.45
N ARG A 407 15.29 16.01 -9.81
CA ARG A 407 14.44 17.19 -9.89
C ARG A 407 15.26 18.47 -9.71
N CYS A 408 15.21 19.26 -10.77
CA CYS A 408 15.78 20.57 -10.93
C CYS A 408 15.43 21.47 -9.75
N TYR A 409 16.45 21.89 -9.02
CA TYR A 409 16.46 23.22 -8.41
C TYR A 409 16.65 24.21 -9.57
N THR A 410 15.56 24.66 -10.17
CA THR A 410 15.54 26.00 -10.74
C THR A 410 15.04 26.93 -9.64
N PRO A 411 15.90 27.77 -9.05
CA PRO A 411 15.45 28.80 -8.12
C PRO A 411 14.49 29.73 -8.88
N CYS A 412 13.27 29.88 -8.37
CA CYS A 412 12.31 30.89 -8.82
C CYS A 412 12.63 32.25 -8.19
#